data_AF-K7KZ50-F1
#
_entry.id   AF-K7KZ50-F1
#
_cell.length_a   1.000
_cell.length_b   1.000
_cell.length_c   1.000
_cell.angle_alpha   90.00
_cell.angle_beta   90.00
_cell.angle_gamma   90.00
#
_symmetry.space_group_name_H-M   'P 1'
#
loop_
_entity.id
_entity.type
_entity.pdbx_description
1 polymer ?
#
loop_
_entity_poly.entity_id
_entity_poly.type
_entity_poly.pdbx_seq_one_letter_code
_entity_poly.pdbx_strand_id
1 'polypeptide(L)'
;MPPERKARWRKEIDWLLSVTDYVVEMVPVQQKNKDGSTMEVMTTRQRTDLHMNIPALRKLDAMLIDTLDNFKDQNEFYYVSKDAENADRNNDTKWWLPTPKVPVEGLSDAARRFVQYQKDCVNQVLKAAMAINAQTLSEMEIPESYIESLPKNGRSSLGDLIYRSITDDFFDPDQLLSAMDMSNEHKIVDLKDRIEASIVIWRRKMNQKDSSKSAWGSAVSVEKREIFEDRAETILLLLKRRFPGTSQSALDISKIQFNRDVGQAVLESYSRILESLAFTVLSRIEDVLHADLQTQNPSQSGRKSLSRNPIPKPEKSPTPTPKKEVDKSGSEAMTLSDFMGWNNNQGDSDAKKEAFADSDDFYKDIDNGKPQKLPNVVTDKKVSYLETLGGMRSPTSRH
;
A
#
# COMPACT_ATOMS: atom_id res chain seq x y z
N MET A 1 7.78 22.48 1.72
CA MET A 1 6.42 23.10 1.68
C MET A 1 6.46 24.48 2.36
N PRO A 2 5.73 25.52 1.91
CA PRO A 2 5.73 26.82 2.60
C PRO A 2 5.29 26.71 4.07
N PRO A 3 5.91 27.45 5.02
CA PRO A 3 5.65 27.30 6.45
C PRO A 3 4.18 27.45 6.84
N GLU A 4 3.48 28.44 6.28
CA GLU A 4 2.05 28.68 6.56
C GLU A 4 1.18 27.51 6.12
N ARG A 5 1.46 26.94 4.93
CA ARG A 5 0.73 25.77 4.41
C ARG A 5 0.98 24.54 5.28
N LYS A 6 2.22 24.34 5.74
CA LYS A 6 2.59 23.23 6.65
C LYS A 6 1.89 23.37 8.01
N ALA A 7 1.85 24.57 8.58
CA ALA A 7 1.14 24.84 9.83
C ALA A 7 -0.37 24.62 9.69
N ARG A 8 -0.97 25.10 8.60
CA ARG A 8 -2.39 24.90 8.28
C ARG A 8 -2.74 23.42 8.11
N TRP A 9 -1.94 22.68 7.34
CA TRP A 9 -2.10 21.23 7.16
C TRP A 9 -2.14 20.50 8.49
N ARG A 10 -1.12 20.70 9.34
CA ARG A 10 -1.05 20.05 10.67
C ARG A 10 -2.28 20.35 11.52
N LYS A 11 -2.70 21.61 11.56
CA LYS A 11 -3.86 22.05 12.37
C LYS A 11 -5.18 21.47 11.85
N GLU A 12 -5.44 21.57 10.55
CA GLU A 12 -6.71 21.11 9.97
C GLU A 12 -6.83 19.58 9.97
N ILE A 13 -5.73 18.86 9.73
CA ILE A 13 -5.71 17.40 9.86
C ILE A 13 -5.93 16.98 11.31
N ASP A 14 -5.30 17.65 12.27
CA ASP A 14 -5.50 17.32 13.69
C ASP A 14 -6.96 17.46 14.11
N TRP A 15 -7.64 18.52 13.65
CA TRP A 15 -9.07 18.70 13.86
C TRP A 15 -9.91 17.57 13.26
N LEU A 16 -9.63 17.18 12.01
CA LEU A 16 -10.36 16.08 11.35
C LEU A 16 -10.12 14.72 12.00
N LEU A 17 -8.91 14.50 12.55
CA LEU A 17 -8.55 13.25 13.23
C LEU A 17 -9.06 13.17 14.67
N SER A 18 -9.34 14.29 15.32
CA SER A 18 -9.78 14.34 16.74
C SER A 18 -10.97 13.44 17.06
N VAL A 19 -11.87 13.21 16.10
CA VAL A 19 -13.02 12.32 16.30
C VAL A 19 -12.60 10.88 16.64
N THR A 20 -11.43 10.45 16.18
CA THR A 20 -10.91 9.08 16.40
C THR A 20 -10.49 8.82 17.84
N ASP A 21 -10.25 9.87 18.63
CA ASP A 21 -9.93 9.76 20.05
C ASP A 21 -11.16 9.34 20.88
N TYR A 22 -12.36 9.60 20.33
CA TYR A 22 -13.64 9.30 20.98
C TYR A 22 -14.30 8.01 20.47
N VAL A 23 -13.71 7.34 19.48
CA VAL A 23 -14.18 6.05 18.97
C VAL A 23 -13.55 4.93 19.80
N VAL A 24 -14.33 4.39 20.74
CA VAL A 24 -13.85 3.46 21.77
C VAL A 24 -14.61 2.13 21.76
N GLU A 25 -13.92 1.09 22.22
CA GLU A 25 -14.47 -0.21 22.57
C GLU A 25 -14.55 -0.32 24.10
N MET A 26 -15.64 -0.91 24.59
CA MET A 26 -15.81 -1.23 26.00
C MET A 26 -15.17 -2.59 26.28
N VAL A 27 -14.12 -2.63 27.09
CA VAL A 27 -13.37 -3.84 27.41
C VAL A 27 -13.42 -4.14 28.91
N PRO A 28 -13.60 -5.42 29.32
CA PRO A 28 -13.57 -5.79 30.72
C PRO A 28 -12.13 -5.81 31.26
N VAL A 29 -11.91 -5.20 32.42
CA VAL A 29 -10.62 -5.15 33.10
C VAL A 29 -10.80 -5.45 34.58
N GLN A 30 -9.83 -6.17 35.17
CA GLN A 30 -9.76 -6.39 36.61
C GLN A 30 -9.01 -5.23 37.27
N GLN A 31 -9.69 -4.51 38.15
CA GLN A 31 -9.12 -3.44 38.96
C GLN A 31 -8.89 -3.95 40.38
N LYS A 32 -7.70 -3.69 40.93
CA LYS A 32 -7.39 -3.94 42.34
C LYS A 32 -7.56 -2.67 43.14
N ASN A 33 -8.38 -2.73 44.17
CA ASN A 33 -8.60 -1.64 45.11
C ASN A 33 -7.44 -1.53 46.11
N LYS A 34 -7.34 -0.38 46.79
CA LYS A 34 -6.30 -0.11 47.81
C LYS A 34 -6.35 -1.08 49.00
N ASP A 35 -7.51 -1.70 49.23
CA ASP A 35 -7.73 -2.72 50.26
C ASP A 35 -7.34 -4.14 49.83
N GLY A 36 -6.84 -4.32 48.60
CA GLY A 36 -6.46 -5.62 48.04
C GLY A 36 -7.61 -6.41 47.41
N SER A 37 -8.85 -5.90 47.47
CA SER A 37 -10.00 -6.52 46.79
C SER A 37 -9.87 -6.35 45.26
N THR A 38 -10.31 -7.36 44.50
CA THR A 38 -10.32 -7.32 43.03
C THR A 38 -11.76 -7.19 42.55
N MET A 39 -12.00 -6.26 41.62
CA MET A 39 -13.31 -6.01 41.03
C MET A 39 -13.18 -5.99 39.51
N GLU A 40 -14.15 -6.59 38.83
CA GLU A 40 -14.25 -6.51 37.37
C GLU A 40 -15.02 -5.25 36.98
N VAL A 41 -14.38 -4.40 36.18
CA VAL A 41 -14.92 -3.13 35.71
C VAL A 41 -14.85 -3.07 34.19
N MET A 42 -15.82 -2.40 33.57
CA MET A 42 -15.75 -2.05 32.16
C MET A 42 -14.98 -0.75 32.01
N THR A 43 -13.99 -0.73 31.14
CA THR A 43 -13.23 0.47 30.77
C THR A 43 -13.30 0.72 29.28
N THR A 44 -13.06 1.96 28.87
CA THR A 44 -13.00 2.35 27.46
C THR A 44 -11.56 2.28 26.96
N ARG A 45 -11.35 1.61 25.83
CA ARG A 45 -10.10 1.64 25.07
C ARG A 45 -10.38 2.20 23.68
N GLN A 46 -9.46 2.96 23.09
CA GLN A 46 -9.57 3.33 21.67
C GLN A 46 -9.75 2.07 20.83
N ARG A 47 -10.64 2.15 19.83
CA ARG A 47 -10.96 1.01 18.95
C ARG A 47 -9.68 0.46 18.31
N THR A 48 -9.60 -0.86 18.23
CA THR A 48 -8.36 -1.58 17.91
C THR A 48 -7.75 -1.20 16.56
N ASP A 49 -8.57 -1.02 15.52
CA ASP A 49 -8.16 -0.56 14.19
C ASP A 49 -7.55 0.85 14.23
N LEU A 50 -8.13 1.77 15.01
CA LEU A 50 -7.68 3.15 15.13
C LEU A 50 -6.40 3.27 15.97
N HIS A 51 -6.32 2.51 17.05
CA HIS A 51 -5.21 2.58 18.01
C HIS A 51 -3.84 2.36 17.35
N MET A 52 -3.76 1.45 16.38
CA MET A 52 -2.52 1.17 15.65
C MET A 52 -2.38 2.03 14.39
N ASN A 53 -3.46 2.20 13.61
CA ASN A 53 -3.35 2.80 12.29
C ASN A 53 -3.27 4.34 12.32
N ILE A 54 -3.92 5.02 13.28
CA ILE A 54 -3.87 6.50 13.34
C ILE A 54 -2.44 7.00 13.65
N PRO A 55 -1.71 6.47 14.65
CA PRO A 55 -0.31 6.83 14.87
C PRO A 55 0.58 6.48 13.68
N ALA A 56 0.36 5.33 13.04
CA ALA A 56 1.11 4.93 11.85
C ALA A 56 0.92 5.92 10.70
N LEU A 57 -0.31 6.32 10.39
CA LEU A 57 -0.61 7.30 9.35
C LEU A 57 -0.03 8.69 9.67
N ARG A 58 -0.10 9.14 10.93
CA ARG A 58 0.56 10.39 11.36
C ARG A 58 2.08 10.34 11.16
N LYS A 59 2.72 9.19 11.38
CA LYS A 59 4.15 9.01 11.11
C LYS A 59 4.45 9.08 9.60
N LEU A 60 3.62 8.46 8.77
CA LEU A 60 3.75 8.54 7.30
C LEU A 60 3.59 9.97 6.79
N ASP A 61 2.62 10.73 7.31
CA ASP A 61 2.44 12.16 7.02
C ASP A 61 3.69 12.96 7.38
N ALA A 62 4.20 12.81 8.60
CA ALA A 62 5.44 13.47 9.03
C ALA A 62 6.61 13.15 8.09
N MET A 63 6.80 11.88 7.70
CA MET A 63 7.85 11.47 6.77
C MET A 63 7.73 12.13 5.39
N LEU A 64 6.52 12.30 4.85
CA LEU A 64 6.30 13.02 3.58
C LEU A 64 6.64 14.51 3.72
N ILE A 65 6.19 15.13 4.80
CA ILE A 65 6.46 16.54 5.08
C ILE A 65 7.96 16.78 5.29
N ASP A 66 8.66 15.87 5.95
CA ASP A 66 10.12 15.95 6.16
C ASP A 66 10.88 15.74 4.85
N THR A 67 10.42 14.80 4.01
CA THR A 67 10.95 14.65 2.64
C THR A 67 10.87 15.96 1.86
N LEU A 68 9.70 16.62 1.89
CA LEU A 68 9.51 17.93 1.23
C LEU A 68 10.39 19.03 1.82
N ASP A 69 10.77 18.93 3.08
CA ASP A 69 11.63 19.91 3.75
C ASP A 69 13.12 19.66 3.48
N ASN A 70 13.53 18.42 3.25
CA ASN A 70 14.90 18.07 2.87
C ASN A 70 15.33 18.69 1.53
N PHE A 71 14.37 19.09 0.68
CA PHE A 71 14.63 19.76 -0.59
C PHE A 71 14.86 21.28 -0.49
N LYS A 72 14.75 21.90 0.70
CA LYS A 72 14.89 23.36 0.85
C LYS A 72 16.24 23.91 0.38
N ASP A 73 17.31 23.16 0.62
CA ASP A 73 18.68 23.59 0.33
C ASP A 73 19.22 23.02 -0.99
N GLN A 74 18.36 22.34 -1.78
CA GLN A 74 18.74 21.74 -3.05
C GLN A 74 18.60 22.74 -4.19
N ASN A 75 19.74 23.17 -4.76
CA ASN A 75 19.80 24.18 -5.81
C ASN A 75 20.28 23.64 -7.17
N GLU A 76 20.60 22.34 -7.26
CA GLU A 76 21.14 21.76 -8.49
C GLU A 76 20.09 21.58 -9.59
N PHE A 77 18.80 21.52 -9.24
CA PHE A 77 17.71 21.51 -10.21
C PHE A 77 16.73 22.65 -9.92
N TYR A 78 16.09 23.14 -10.97
CA TYR A 78 15.12 24.23 -10.88
C TYR A 78 13.95 23.98 -11.83
N TYR A 79 12.86 24.71 -11.60
CA TYR A 79 11.65 24.61 -12.40
C TYR A 79 11.51 25.86 -13.27
N VAL A 80 11.28 25.66 -14.57
CA VAL A 80 11.07 26.76 -15.51
C VAL A 80 9.57 27.02 -15.67
N SER A 81 9.18 28.30 -15.69
CA SER A 81 7.80 28.69 -15.94
C SER A 81 7.35 28.28 -17.34
N LYS A 82 6.10 27.84 -17.45
CA LYS A 82 5.47 27.37 -18.68
C LYS A 82 5.48 28.40 -19.82
N ASP A 83 5.43 29.69 -19.47
CA ASP A 83 5.36 30.79 -20.44
C ASP A 83 6.74 31.28 -20.91
N ALA A 84 7.82 30.66 -20.45
CA ALA A 84 9.17 31.01 -20.88
C ALA A 84 9.45 30.46 -22.29
N GLU A 85 10.14 31.24 -23.13
CA GLU A 85 10.50 30.87 -24.51
C GLU A 85 11.33 29.57 -24.62
N ASN A 86 11.98 29.14 -23.53
CA ASN A 86 12.81 27.94 -23.44
C ASN A 86 12.10 26.71 -22.81
N ALA A 87 10.77 26.73 -22.69
CA ALA A 87 10.01 25.57 -22.23
C ALA A 87 9.99 24.49 -23.33
N ASP A 88 10.65 23.36 -23.09
CA ASP A 88 10.51 22.17 -23.94
C ASP A 88 9.06 21.69 -23.90
N ARG A 89 8.29 22.02 -24.95
CA ARG A 89 6.88 21.65 -25.10
C ARG A 89 6.65 20.16 -25.37
N ASN A 90 7.69 19.32 -25.27
CA ASN A 90 7.66 17.91 -25.70
C ASN A 90 7.01 16.94 -24.69
N ASN A 91 6.60 17.40 -23.50
CA ASN A 91 5.94 16.55 -22.49
C ASN A 91 4.44 16.89 -22.41
N ASP A 92 3.69 16.49 -23.44
CA ASP A 92 2.26 16.81 -23.64
C ASP A 92 1.31 16.23 -22.56
N THR A 93 1.74 15.23 -21.79
CA THR A 93 0.83 14.48 -20.90
C THR A 93 0.42 15.23 -19.64
N LYS A 94 1.23 16.18 -19.16
CA LYS A 94 0.92 17.00 -17.98
C LYS A 94 1.25 18.48 -18.18
N TRP A 95 0.64 19.06 -19.22
CA TRP A 95 0.89 20.44 -19.69
C TRP A 95 0.72 21.56 -18.64
N TRP A 96 0.08 21.28 -17.50
CA TRP A 96 -0.15 22.23 -16.41
C TRP A 96 0.97 22.29 -15.37
N LEU A 97 2.01 21.47 -15.50
CA LEU A 97 3.10 21.38 -14.52
C LEU A 97 4.38 22.04 -15.06
N PRO A 98 5.16 22.73 -14.20
CA PRO A 98 6.44 23.28 -14.61
C PRO A 98 7.45 22.16 -14.91
N THR A 99 8.29 22.36 -15.92
CA THR A 99 9.30 21.37 -16.33
C THR A 99 10.55 21.50 -15.47
N PRO A 100 11.06 20.40 -14.87
CA PRO A 100 12.33 20.43 -14.16
C PRO A 100 13.48 20.56 -15.16
N LYS A 101 14.50 21.34 -14.80
CA LYS A 101 15.77 21.48 -15.49
C LYS A 101 16.91 21.17 -14.52
N VAL A 102 17.93 20.53 -15.05
CA VAL A 102 19.17 20.14 -14.36
C VAL A 102 20.36 20.78 -15.11
N PRO A 103 21.57 20.79 -14.55
CA PRO A 103 22.75 21.32 -15.22
C PRO A 103 23.04 20.53 -16.50
N VAL A 104 23.73 21.14 -17.46
CA VAL A 104 24.03 20.51 -18.76
C VAL A 104 24.87 19.23 -18.61
N GLU A 105 25.66 19.13 -17.54
CA GLU A 105 26.47 17.94 -17.22
C GLU A 105 25.69 16.90 -16.37
N GLY A 106 24.42 17.19 -16.04
CA GLY A 106 23.62 16.43 -15.09
C GLY A 106 23.81 16.87 -13.65
N LEU A 107 23.11 16.17 -12.74
CA LEU A 107 23.24 16.34 -11.30
C LEU A 107 24.59 15.80 -10.81
N SER A 108 25.11 16.40 -9.74
CA SER A 108 26.25 15.84 -9.02
C SER A 108 25.91 14.45 -8.47
N ASP A 109 26.93 13.60 -8.28
CA ASP A 109 26.71 12.27 -7.70
C ASP A 109 26.09 12.35 -6.28
N ALA A 110 26.42 13.40 -5.53
CA ALA A 110 25.85 13.66 -4.21
C ALA A 110 24.35 13.99 -4.31
N ALA A 111 23.97 14.91 -5.19
CA ALA A 111 22.56 15.26 -5.42
C ALA A 111 21.77 14.08 -5.99
N ARG A 112 22.32 13.33 -6.95
CA ARG A 112 21.66 12.14 -7.52
C ARG A 112 21.39 11.09 -6.44
N ARG A 113 22.38 10.77 -5.59
CA ARG A 113 22.21 9.83 -4.48
C ARG A 113 21.19 10.34 -3.46
N PHE A 114 21.21 11.64 -3.14
CA PHE A 114 20.22 12.26 -2.26
C PHE A 114 18.79 12.14 -2.83
N VAL A 115 18.58 12.50 -4.09
CA VAL A 115 17.27 12.43 -4.77
C VAL A 115 16.77 10.98 -4.82
N GLN A 116 17.66 10.02 -5.10
CA GLN A 116 17.32 8.58 -5.08
C GLN A 116 16.96 8.09 -3.68
N TYR A 117 17.67 8.52 -2.63
CA TYR A 117 17.31 8.21 -1.26
C TYR A 117 15.91 8.73 -0.90
N GLN A 118 15.60 9.98 -1.24
CA GLN A 118 14.25 10.53 -1.02
C GLN A 118 13.20 9.75 -1.82
N LYS A 119 13.51 9.32 -3.05
CA LYS A 119 12.63 8.46 -3.87
C LYS A 119 12.28 7.18 -3.11
N ASP A 120 13.27 6.50 -2.56
CA ASP A 120 13.08 5.23 -1.87
C ASP A 120 12.28 5.41 -0.57
N CYS A 121 12.53 6.47 0.20
CA CYS A 121 11.74 6.84 1.38
C CYS A 121 10.26 7.07 1.03
N VAL A 122 9.98 7.87 0.00
CA VAL A 122 8.59 8.16 -0.44
C VAL A 122 7.90 6.90 -0.94
N ASN A 123 8.62 6.02 -1.63
CA ASN A 123 8.06 4.76 -2.11
C ASN A 123 7.67 3.81 -0.96
N GLN A 124 8.42 3.81 0.14
CA GLN A 124 8.03 3.08 1.35
C GLN A 124 6.76 3.66 1.98
N VAL A 125 6.66 4.99 2.06
CA VAL A 125 5.45 5.65 2.56
C VAL A 125 4.25 5.32 1.69
N LEU A 126 4.40 5.38 0.36
CA LEU A 126 3.36 5.03 -0.59
C LEU A 126 2.84 3.61 -0.35
N LYS A 127 3.75 2.63 -0.26
CA LYS A 127 3.39 1.22 -0.01
C LYS A 127 2.65 1.03 1.33
N ALA A 128 3.11 1.70 2.39
CA ALA A 128 2.49 1.59 3.71
C ALA A 128 1.08 2.22 3.72
N ALA A 129 0.91 3.40 3.14
CA ALA A 129 -0.40 4.06 3.01
C ALA A 129 -1.38 3.20 2.19
N MET A 130 -0.94 2.67 1.05
CA MET A 130 -1.72 1.74 0.20
C MET A 130 -2.12 0.44 0.90
N ALA A 131 -1.30 -0.03 1.85
CA ALA A 131 -1.58 -1.23 2.63
C ALA A 131 -2.66 -0.96 3.68
N ILE A 132 -2.54 0.14 4.42
CA ILE A 132 -3.56 0.56 5.40
C ILE A 132 -4.90 0.83 4.69
N ASN A 133 -4.88 1.58 3.57
CA ASN A 133 -6.09 1.88 2.82
C ASN A 133 -6.82 0.60 2.35
N ALA A 134 -6.08 -0.36 1.80
CA ALA A 134 -6.66 -1.62 1.35
C ALA A 134 -7.16 -2.49 2.51
N GLN A 135 -6.48 -2.49 3.66
CA GLN A 135 -6.96 -3.20 4.85
C GLN A 135 -8.28 -2.60 5.33
N THR A 136 -8.36 -1.28 5.47
CA THR A 136 -9.60 -0.57 5.86
C THR A 136 -10.73 -0.87 4.88
N LEU A 137 -10.49 -0.77 3.57
CA LEU A 137 -11.50 -1.12 2.57
C LEU A 137 -11.94 -2.59 2.66
N SER A 138 -11.04 -3.52 2.99
CA SER A 138 -11.39 -4.94 3.14
C SER A 138 -12.33 -5.21 4.33
N GLU A 139 -12.19 -4.42 5.41
CA GLU A 139 -12.99 -4.50 6.64
C GLU A 139 -14.29 -3.69 6.59
N MET A 140 -14.42 -2.76 5.64
CA MET A 140 -15.67 -2.04 5.41
C MET A 140 -16.79 -3.00 4.95
N GLU A 141 -17.97 -2.79 5.51
CA GLU A 141 -19.19 -3.53 5.16
C GLU A 141 -19.55 -3.35 3.68
N ILE A 142 -20.00 -4.43 3.03
CA ILE A 142 -20.47 -4.38 1.65
C ILE A 142 -21.93 -3.90 1.65
N PRO A 143 -22.25 -2.77 0.99
CA PRO A 143 -23.61 -2.22 0.99
C PRO A 143 -24.63 -3.16 0.35
N GLU A 144 -25.85 -3.23 0.90
CA GLU A 144 -26.94 -4.03 0.34
C GLU A 144 -27.26 -3.65 -1.11
N SER A 145 -27.22 -2.36 -1.43
CA SER A 145 -27.42 -1.84 -2.79
C SER A 145 -26.44 -2.43 -3.81
N TYR A 146 -25.17 -2.60 -3.42
CA TYR A 146 -24.18 -3.27 -4.26
C TYR A 146 -24.55 -4.74 -4.45
N ILE A 147 -24.91 -5.44 -3.38
CA ILE A 147 -25.30 -6.86 -3.43
C ILE A 147 -26.50 -7.08 -4.34
N GLU A 148 -27.51 -6.20 -4.28
CA GLU A 148 -28.70 -6.26 -5.14
C GLU A 148 -28.39 -6.03 -6.62
N SER A 149 -27.34 -5.26 -6.92
CA SER A 149 -26.88 -5.00 -8.29
C SER A 149 -26.08 -6.16 -8.90
N LEU A 150 -25.63 -7.12 -8.09
CA LEU A 150 -24.76 -8.21 -8.54
C LEU A 150 -25.49 -9.19 -9.49
N PRO A 151 -24.78 -9.75 -10.48
CA PRO A 151 -25.31 -10.84 -11.29
C PRO A 151 -25.68 -12.08 -10.45
N LYS A 152 -26.58 -12.92 -10.98
CA LYS A 152 -27.11 -14.12 -10.28
C LYS A 152 -26.02 -15.16 -9.90
N ASN A 153 -24.90 -15.19 -10.61
CA ASN A 153 -23.81 -16.14 -10.37
C ASN A 153 -22.46 -15.57 -10.85
N GLY A 154 -21.36 -16.07 -10.26
CA GLY A 154 -20.01 -15.60 -10.58
C GLY A 154 -19.62 -15.83 -12.05
N ARG A 155 -20.18 -16.83 -12.74
CA ARG A 155 -19.94 -17.02 -14.17
C ARG A 155 -20.49 -15.86 -15.01
N SER A 156 -21.64 -15.30 -14.61
CA SER A 156 -22.24 -14.14 -15.29
C SER A 156 -21.41 -12.87 -15.10
N SER A 157 -20.75 -12.74 -13.95
CA SER A 157 -19.81 -11.63 -13.68
C SER A 157 -18.48 -11.81 -14.42
N LEU A 158 -17.87 -13.00 -14.32
CA LEU A 158 -16.56 -13.29 -14.91
C LEU A 158 -16.60 -13.50 -16.43
N GLY A 159 -17.74 -13.89 -17.01
CA GLY A 159 -17.80 -14.40 -18.37
C GLY A 159 -17.12 -15.77 -18.51
N ASP A 160 -17.35 -16.42 -19.65
CA ASP A 160 -17.00 -17.82 -19.85
C ASP A 160 -15.49 -18.10 -19.80
N LEU A 161 -14.68 -17.23 -20.39
CA LEU A 161 -13.22 -17.41 -20.48
C LEU A 161 -12.57 -17.41 -19.08
N ILE A 162 -12.86 -16.37 -18.29
CA ILE A 162 -12.28 -16.19 -16.96
C ILE A 162 -12.84 -17.24 -16.01
N TYR A 163 -14.15 -17.50 -16.05
CA TYR A 163 -14.76 -18.53 -15.24
C TYR A 163 -14.12 -19.90 -15.50
N ARG A 164 -13.98 -20.30 -16.76
CA ARG A 164 -13.35 -21.58 -17.11
C ARG A 164 -11.93 -21.67 -16.55
N SER A 165 -11.12 -20.64 -16.72
CA SER A 165 -9.75 -20.62 -16.19
C SER A 165 -9.69 -20.71 -14.67
N ILE A 166 -10.50 -19.92 -13.95
CA ILE A 166 -10.50 -19.94 -12.47
C ILE A 166 -11.01 -21.28 -11.94
N THR A 167 -11.93 -21.94 -12.65
CA THR A 167 -12.52 -23.21 -12.22
C THR A 167 -11.81 -24.48 -12.72
N ASP A 168 -10.74 -24.33 -13.49
CA ASP A 168 -9.97 -25.45 -14.04
C ASP A 168 -9.23 -26.23 -12.92
N ASP A 169 -8.89 -27.49 -13.15
CA ASP A 169 -8.13 -28.27 -12.17
C ASP A 169 -6.72 -27.69 -11.99
N PHE A 170 -6.12 -27.20 -13.08
CA PHE A 170 -4.84 -26.50 -13.08
C PHE A 170 -5.04 -25.00 -13.29
N PHE A 171 -4.47 -24.18 -12.41
CA PHE A 171 -4.62 -22.72 -12.48
C PHE A 171 -3.27 -22.03 -12.38
N ASP A 172 -2.97 -21.22 -13.39
CA ASP A 172 -1.86 -20.27 -13.41
C ASP A 172 -2.42 -18.85 -13.60
N PRO A 173 -2.33 -17.98 -12.57
CA PRO A 173 -2.87 -16.64 -12.67
C PRO A 173 -2.08 -15.76 -13.65
N ASP A 174 -0.78 -16.00 -13.85
CA ASP A 174 0.03 -15.24 -14.80
C ASP A 174 -0.35 -15.58 -16.24
N GLN A 175 -0.68 -16.85 -16.52
CA GLN A 175 -1.20 -17.29 -17.82
C GLN A 175 -2.56 -16.63 -18.12
N LEU A 176 -3.49 -16.63 -17.15
CA LEU A 176 -4.79 -15.98 -17.30
C LEU A 176 -4.62 -14.47 -17.61
N LEU A 177 -3.81 -13.78 -16.81
CA LEU A 177 -3.57 -12.35 -16.99
C LEU A 177 -2.88 -12.02 -18.32
N SER A 178 -2.03 -12.91 -18.83
CA SER A 178 -1.38 -12.75 -20.14
C SER A 178 -2.35 -12.92 -21.32
N ALA A 179 -3.46 -13.64 -21.12
CA ALA A 179 -4.53 -13.79 -22.10
C ALA A 179 -5.57 -12.65 -22.06
N MET A 180 -5.54 -11.80 -21.02
CA MET A 180 -6.45 -10.66 -20.89
C MET A 180 -5.90 -9.42 -21.60
N ASP A 181 -6.81 -8.61 -22.13
CA ASP A 181 -6.45 -7.32 -22.71
C ASP A 181 -6.32 -6.25 -21.61
N MET A 182 -5.07 -5.89 -21.30
CA MET A 182 -4.72 -4.88 -20.29
C MET A 182 -4.17 -3.59 -20.93
N SER A 183 -4.57 -3.31 -22.17
CA SER A 183 -4.05 -2.16 -22.94
C SER A 183 -4.44 -0.78 -22.39
N ASN A 184 -5.51 -0.69 -21.62
CA ASN A 184 -5.96 0.56 -21.02
C ASN A 184 -6.50 0.34 -19.60
N GLU A 185 -6.49 1.41 -18.80
CA GLU A 185 -6.92 1.36 -17.40
C GLU A 185 -8.37 0.89 -17.23
N HIS A 186 -9.29 1.32 -18.11
CA HIS A 186 -10.69 0.91 -18.02
C HIS A 186 -10.88 -0.61 -18.11
N LYS A 187 -10.11 -1.30 -18.95
CA LYS A 187 -10.14 -2.78 -19.05
C LYS A 187 -9.58 -3.45 -17.80
N ILE A 188 -8.55 -2.84 -17.20
CA ILE A 188 -7.94 -3.33 -15.96
C ILE A 188 -8.95 -3.22 -14.81
N VAL A 189 -9.64 -2.09 -14.70
CA VAL A 189 -10.69 -1.85 -13.70
C VAL A 189 -11.91 -2.74 -13.95
N ASP A 190 -12.36 -2.92 -15.20
CA ASP A 190 -13.45 -3.86 -15.53
C ASP A 190 -13.13 -5.28 -15.06
N LEU A 191 -11.90 -5.75 -15.31
CA LEU A 191 -11.45 -7.05 -14.84
C LEU A 191 -11.47 -7.13 -13.30
N LYS A 192 -10.96 -6.09 -12.61
CA LYS A 192 -10.98 -5.99 -11.14
C LYS A 192 -12.42 -6.07 -10.62
N ASP A 193 -13.34 -5.26 -11.15
CA ASP A 193 -14.75 -5.21 -10.76
C ASP A 193 -15.44 -6.57 -10.92
N ARG A 194 -15.20 -7.25 -12.04
CA ARG A 194 -15.78 -8.57 -12.32
C ARG A 194 -15.28 -9.65 -11.38
N ILE A 195 -14.00 -9.59 -11.00
CA ILE A 195 -13.40 -10.52 -10.03
C ILE A 195 -13.96 -10.25 -8.63
N GLU A 196 -14.00 -8.99 -8.18
CA GLU A 196 -14.55 -8.61 -6.88
C GLU A 196 -16.02 -8.98 -6.74
N ALA A 197 -16.84 -8.67 -7.74
CA ALA A 197 -18.24 -9.09 -7.81
C ALA A 197 -18.40 -10.60 -7.62
N SER A 198 -17.50 -11.40 -8.19
CA SER A 198 -17.55 -12.86 -8.12
C SER A 198 -17.17 -13.40 -6.76
N ILE A 199 -16.16 -12.81 -6.11
CA ILE A 199 -15.80 -13.10 -4.72
C ILE A 199 -17.00 -12.84 -3.80
N VAL A 200 -17.66 -11.68 -3.94
CA VAL A 200 -18.85 -11.35 -3.13
C VAL A 200 -19.98 -12.36 -3.34
N ILE A 201 -20.24 -12.76 -4.59
CA ILE A 201 -21.25 -13.78 -4.91
C ILE A 201 -20.91 -15.13 -4.26
N TRP A 202 -19.65 -15.57 -4.33
CA TRP A 202 -19.24 -16.87 -3.77
C TRP A 202 -19.31 -16.88 -2.25
N ARG A 203 -18.79 -15.84 -1.57
CA ARG A 203 -18.91 -15.67 -0.11
C ARG A 203 -20.36 -15.74 0.36
N ARG A 204 -21.26 -15.02 -0.31
CA ARG A 204 -22.69 -15.03 0.03
C ARG A 204 -23.32 -16.42 -0.15
N LYS A 205 -22.97 -17.12 -1.23
CA LYS A 205 -23.48 -18.48 -1.51
C LYS A 205 -22.92 -19.55 -0.58
N MET A 206 -21.79 -19.30 0.08
CA MET A 206 -21.29 -20.14 1.17
C MET A 206 -22.13 -19.92 2.43
N ASN A 207 -22.37 -18.65 2.82
CA ASN A 207 -23.07 -18.31 4.06
C ASN A 207 -24.60 -18.58 4.03
N GLN A 208 -25.25 -18.57 2.86
CA GLN A 208 -26.70 -18.82 2.75
C GLN A 208 -27.14 -20.28 2.99
N LYS A 209 -26.21 -21.24 3.04
CA LYS A 209 -26.53 -22.66 3.23
C LYS A 209 -26.94 -23.01 4.68
N ASP A 210 -26.59 -22.18 5.65
CA ASP A 210 -26.95 -22.42 7.06
C ASP A 210 -28.37 -21.97 7.41
N SER A 211 -29.00 -21.09 6.61
CA SER A 211 -30.36 -20.59 6.85
C SER A 211 -31.43 -21.16 5.92
N SER A 212 -31.07 -21.89 4.86
CA SER A 212 -32.07 -22.45 3.94
C SER A 212 -31.73 -23.89 3.51
N LYS A 213 -32.57 -24.83 3.96
CA LYS A 213 -32.65 -26.23 3.51
C LYS A 213 -33.12 -26.35 2.05
N SER A 214 -32.47 -25.67 1.10
CA SER A 214 -32.73 -25.89 -0.33
C SER A 214 -31.73 -26.90 -0.88
N ALA A 215 -32.14 -28.17 -0.82
CA ALA A 215 -31.42 -29.35 -1.30
C ALA A 215 -31.43 -29.50 -2.85
N TRP A 216 -31.54 -28.40 -3.60
CA TRP A 216 -31.51 -28.45 -5.07
C TRP A 216 -30.63 -27.34 -5.64
N GLY A 217 -29.52 -27.75 -6.28
CA GLY A 217 -28.86 -26.92 -7.29
C GLY A 217 -27.66 -26.09 -6.84
N SER A 218 -26.60 -26.74 -6.39
CA SER A 218 -25.25 -26.24 -6.70
C SER A 218 -24.39 -27.37 -7.21
N ALA A 219 -24.06 -27.33 -8.50
CA ALA A 219 -23.13 -28.27 -9.14
C ALA A 219 -21.69 -28.14 -8.60
N VAL A 220 -21.37 -27.07 -7.88
CA VAL A 220 -20.05 -26.80 -7.29
C VAL A 220 -20.12 -26.97 -5.77
N SER A 221 -19.21 -27.77 -5.20
CA SER A 221 -19.06 -27.97 -3.76
C SER A 221 -18.56 -26.70 -3.06
N VAL A 222 -18.69 -26.63 -1.73
CA VAL A 222 -18.20 -25.49 -0.92
C VAL A 222 -16.67 -25.39 -1.01
N GLU A 223 -15.97 -26.51 -0.83
CA GLU A 223 -14.51 -26.62 -0.96
C GLU A 223 -14.00 -26.09 -2.31
N LYS A 224 -14.72 -26.39 -3.42
CA LYS A 224 -14.35 -25.86 -4.74
C LYS A 224 -14.56 -24.36 -4.84
N ARG A 225 -15.55 -23.79 -4.16
CA ARG A 225 -15.78 -22.33 -4.15
C ARG A 225 -14.72 -21.59 -3.35
N GLU A 226 -14.23 -22.16 -2.24
CA GLU A 226 -13.09 -21.62 -1.48
C GLU A 226 -11.85 -21.53 -2.37
N ILE A 227 -11.55 -22.59 -3.13
CA ILE A 227 -10.44 -22.58 -4.11
C ILE A 227 -10.64 -21.47 -5.15
N PHE A 228 -11.86 -21.27 -5.65
CA PHE A 228 -12.13 -20.22 -6.65
C PHE A 228 -11.98 -18.83 -6.06
N GLU A 229 -12.38 -18.63 -4.80
CA GLU A 229 -12.19 -17.40 -4.06
C GLU A 229 -10.70 -17.09 -3.86
N ASP A 230 -9.91 -18.04 -3.37
CA ASP A 230 -8.46 -17.88 -3.16
C ASP A 230 -7.74 -17.53 -4.47
N ARG A 231 -8.13 -18.19 -5.57
CA ARG A 231 -7.60 -17.90 -6.92
C ARG A 231 -7.98 -16.48 -7.37
N ALA A 232 -9.21 -16.06 -7.13
CA ALA A 232 -9.67 -14.71 -7.45
C ALA A 232 -8.94 -13.63 -6.62
N GLU A 233 -8.75 -13.84 -5.31
CA GLU A 233 -7.95 -12.95 -4.47
C GLU A 233 -6.49 -12.86 -4.95
N THR A 234 -5.92 -13.99 -5.39
CA THR A 234 -4.57 -14.02 -5.96
C THR A 234 -4.48 -13.17 -7.23
N ILE A 235 -5.49 -13.21 -8.09
CA ILE A 235 -5.53 -12.36 -9.30
C ILE A 235 -5.60 -10.87 -8.90
N LEU A 236 -6.45 -10.50 -7.94
CA LEU A 236 -6.53 -9.11 -7.44
C LEU A 236 -5.19 -8.61 -6.89
N LEU A 237 -4.47 -9.47 -6.16
CA LEU A 237 -3.14 -9.15 -5.65
C LEU A 237 -2.14 -8.90 -6.79
N LEU A 238 -2.17 -9.72 -7.85
CA LEU A 238 -1.31 -9.53 -9.02
C LEU A 238 -1.67 -8.28 -9.81
N LEU A 239 -2.96 -7.96 -9.96
CA LEU A 239 -3.42 -6.72 -10.57
C LEU A 239 -2.87 -5.50 -9.82
N LYS A 240 -2.98 -5.50 -8.49
CA LYS A 240 -2.43 -4.42 -7.64
C LYS A 240 -0.92 -4.25 -7.79
N ARG A 241 -0.18 -5.36 -7.96
CA ARG A 241 1.28 -5.34 -8.17
C ARG A 241 1.68 -4.84 -9.56
N ARG A 242 0.97 -5.27 -10.60
CA ARG A 242 1.28 -4.92 -11.99
C ARG A 242 0.81 -3.51 -12.36
N PHE A 243 -0.27 -3.05 -11.76
CA PHE A 243 -0.89 -1.76 -12.05
C PHE A 243 -1.11 -0.94 -10.77
N PRO A 244 -0.01 -0.51 -10.11
CA PRO A 244 -0.09 0.39 -8.97
C PRO A 244 -0.69 1.73 -9.42
N GLY A 245 -1.70 2.22 -8.70
CA GLY A 245 -2.41 3.47 -9.07
C GLY A 245 -3.60 3.29 -10.01
N THR A 246 -4.12 2.06 -10.16
CA THR A 246 -5.43 1.83 -10.75
C THR A 246 -6.53 2.54 -9.96
N SER A 247 -7.50 3.10 -10.68
CA SER A 247 -8.68 3.72 -10.09
C SER A 247 -9.42 2.77 -9.12
N GLN A 248 -10.12 3.36 -8.15
CA GLN A 248 -10.96 2.62 -7.20
C GLN A 248 -11.99 1.75 -7.96
N SER A 249 -12.25 0.54 -7.47
CA SER A 249 -13.27 -0.32 -8.07
C SER A 249 -14.68 0.18 -7.76
N ALA A 250 -15.67 -0.35 -8.47
CA ALA A 250 -17.08 -0.10 -8.17
C ALA A 250 -17.44 -0.53 -6.74
N LEU A 251 -16.85 -1.62 -6.23
CA LEU A 251 -17.04 -2.07 -4.85
C LEU A 251 -16.41 -1.09 -3.86
N ASP A 252 -15.17 -0.66 -4.08
CA ASP A 252 -14.48 0.31 -3.22
C ASP A 252 -15.29 1.62 -3.14
N ILE A 253 -15.73 2.14 -4.27
CA ILE A 253 -16.57 3.36 -4.36
C ILE A 253 -17.87 3.17 -3.58
N SER A 254 -18.55 2.03 -3.76
CA SER A 254 -19.79 1.74 -3.05
C SER A 254 -19.57 1.65 -1.54
N LYS A 255 -18.50 0.98 -1.09
CA LYS A 255 -18.14 0.89 0.34
C LYS A 255 -17.97 2.28 0.94
N ILE A 256 -17.19 3.15 0.28
CA ILE A 256 -16.96 4.52 0.74
C ILE A 256 -18.26 5.33 0.77
N GLN A 257 -19.08 5.24 -0.28
CA GLN A 257 -20.30 6.03 -0.41
C GLN A 257 -21.35 5.70 0.67
N PHE A 258 -21.49 4.43 1.03
CA PHE A 258 -22.52 3.97 1.95
C PHE A 258 -21.99 3.65 3.36
N ASN A 259 -20.70 3.85 3.62
CA ASN A 259 -20.10 3.65 4.93
C ASN A 259 -20.75 4.56 6.00
N ARG A 260 -21.00 3.99 7.18
CA ARG A 260 -21.53 4.70 8.36
C ARG A 260 -20.56 4.73 9.54
N ASP A 261 -19.42 4.06 9.41
CA ASP A 261 -18.40 4.00 10.44
C ASP A 261 -17.42 5.18 10.29
N VAL A 262 -17.47 6.11 11.26
CA VAL A 262 -16.63 7.32 11.23
C VAL A 262 -15.14 6.99 11.34
N GLY A 263 -14.76 5.97 12.11
CA GLY A 263 -13.36 5.58 12.26
C GLY A 263 -12.79 5.01 10.96
N GLN A 264 -13.54 4.14 10.28
CA GLN A 264 -13.15 3.61 8.97
C GLN A 264 -13.14 4.71 7.90
N ALA A 265 -14.08 5.67 7.95
CA ALA A 265 -14.07 6.82 7.04
C ALA A 265 -12.78 7.66 7.19
N VAL A 266 -12.34 7.91 8.43
CA VAL A 266 -11.08 8.60 8.70
C VAL A 266 -9.90 7.78 8.23
N LEU A 267 -9.83 6.49 8.55
CA LEU A 267 -8.72 5.61 8.13
C LEU A 267 -8.60 5.53 6.61
N GLU A 268 -9.71 5.30 5.89
CA GLU A 268 -9.74 5.22 4.41
C GLU A 268 -9.29 6.55 3.81
N SER A 269 -9.93 7.64 4.19
CA SER A 269 -9.68 8.94 3.55
C SER A 269 -8.28 9.46 3.87
N TYR A 270 -7.80 9.29 5.11
CA TYR A 270 -6.48 9.76 5.50
C TYR A 270 -5.36 8.93 4.84
N SER A 271 -5.49 7.61 4.82
CA SER A 271 -4.54 6.76 4.11
C SER A 271 -4.51 7.05 2.60
N ARG A 272 -5.67 7.27 1.97
CA ARG A 272 -5.76 7.60 0.54
C ARG A 272 -5.14 8.94 0.17
N ILE A 273 -5.32 9.99 0.99
CA ILE A 273 -4.67 11.29 0.69
C ILE A 273 -3.16 11.22 0.87
N LEU A 274 -2.66 10.43 1.84
CA LEU A 274 -1.22 10.20 2.00
C LEU A 274 -0.64 9.38 0.85
N GLU A 275 -1.35 8.36 0.37
CA GLU A 275 -1.03 7.64 -0.86
C GLU A 275 -0.91 8.60 -2.05
N SER A 276 -1.94 9.43 -2.27
CA SER A 276 -1.96 10.41 -3.37
C SER A 276 -0.81 11.42 -3.27
N LEU A 277 -0.50 11.90 -2.07
CA LEU A 277 0.59 12.83 -1.83
C LEU A 277 1.94 12.16 -2.10
N ALA A 278 2.16 10.95 -1.57
CA ALA A 278 3.36 10.17 -1.80
C ALA A 278 3.59 9.90 -3.29
N PHE A 279 2.55 9.47 -4.02
CA PHE A 279 2.62 9.28 -5.46
C PHE A 279 2.97 10.59 -6.21
N THR A 280 2.39 11.72 -5.79
CA THR A 280 2.69 13.03 -6.38
C THR A 280 4.15 13.44 -6.17
N VAL A 281 4.67 13.27 -4.97
CA VAL A 281 6.08 13.56 -4.64
C VAL A 281 7.00 12.62 -5.42
N LEU A 282 6.67 11.33 -5.45
CA LEU A 282 7.42 10.33 -6.20
C LEU A 282 7.50 10.68 -7.70
N SER A 283 6.37 11.03 -8.32
CA SER A 283 6.33 11.47 -9.71
C SER A 283 7.21 12.70 -9.96
N ARG A 284 7.28 13.66 -9.02
CA ARG A 284 8.16 14.84 -9.17
C ARG A 284 9.64 14.49 -9.09
N ILE A 285 9.99 13.59 -8.17
CA ILE A 285 11.35 13.08 -8.05
C ILE A 285 11.75 12.34 -9.33
N GLU A 286 10.84 11.53 -9.89
CA GLU A 286 11.06 10.83 -11.15
C GLU A 286 11.20 11.78 -12.34
N ASP A 287 10.43 12.87 -12.39
CA ASP A 287 10.57 13.90 -13.43
C ASP A 287 11.99 14.51 -13.42
N VAL A 288 12.54 14.79 -12.23
CA VAL A 288 13.91 15.34 -12.07
C VAL A 288 14.97 14.30 -12.47
N LEU A 289 14.85 13.07 -11.99
CA LEU A 289 15.79 11.98 -12.34
C LEU A 289 15.74 11.67 -13.84
N HIS A 290 14.57 11.78 -14.47
CA HIS A 290 14.44 11.61 -15.91
C HIS A 290 15.17 12.73 -16.67
N ALA A 291 15.06 13.98 -16.22
CA ALA A 291 15.81 15.10 -16.80
C ALA A 291 17.34 14.90 -16.67
N ASP A 292 17.82 14.40 -15.53
CA ASP A 292 19.23 14.02 -15.32
C ASP A 292 19.70 12.90 -16.26
N LEU A 293 18.86 11.89 -16.49
CA LEU A 293 19.20 10.82 -17.44
C LEU A 293 19.29 11.32 -18.89
N GLN A 294 18.49 12.32 -19.26
CA GLN A 294 18.50 12.91 -20.59
C GLN A 294 19.79 13.70 -20.87
N THR A 295 20.39 14.37 -19.88
CA THR A 295 21.64 15.10 -20.06
C THR A 295 22.86 14.18 -20.18
N GLN A 296 22.82 13.00 -19.57
CA GLN A 296 23.88 11.99 -19.68
C GLN A 296 23.87 11.22 -21.01
N ASN A 297 22.72 11.16 -21.70
CA ASN A 297 22.56 10.49 -23.00
C ASN A 297 22.06 11.44 -24.10
N PRO A 298 22.82 12.49 -24.48
CA PRO A 298 22.37 13.47 -25.47
C PRO A 298 22.25 12.90 -26.89
N SER A 299 22.74 11.68 -27.15
CA SER A 299 22.83 11.05 -28.45
C SER A 299 21.51 10.51 -29.02
N GLN A 300 20.40 10.53 -28.27
CA GLN A 300 19.07 10.15 -28.78
C GLN A 300 18.10 11.31 -29.04
N SER A 301 18.33 12.50 -28.46
CA SER A 301 17.43 13.66 -28.63
C SER A 301 17.87 14.66 -29.71
N GLY A 302 18.95 14.38 -30.44
CA GLY A 302 19.59 15.32 -31.39
C GLY A 302 19.73 14.85 -32.85
N ARG A 303 18.92 13.92 -33.36
CA ARG A 303 19.01 13.47 -34.77
C ARG A 303 17.71 13.65 -35.57
N LYS A 304 17.31 14.91 -35.77
CA LYS A 304 16.50 15.29 -36.94
C LYS A 304 16.92 16.66 -37.48
N SER A 305 18.17 16.77 -37.94
CA SER A 305 18.51 17.64 -39.08
C SER A 305 19.96 17.37 -39.48
N LEU A 306 20.14 16.89 -40.70
CA LEU A 306 21.17 17.31 -41.68
C LEU A 306 21.55 16.13 -42.60
N SER A 307 21.22 16.34 -43.88
CA SER A 307 21.91 15.88 -45.08
C SER A 307 21.99 14.38 -45.39
N ARG A 308 21.13 14.00 -46.35
CA ARG A 308 21.25 12.87 -47.27
C ARG A 308 22.50 13.03 -48.16
N ASN A 309 23.41 12.05 -48.15
CA ASN A 309 24.07 11.47 -49.34
C ASN A 309 24.95 10.26 -48.98
N PRO A 310 25.18 9.29 -49.89
CA PRO A 310 25.55 7.91 -49.54
C PRO A 310 26.98 7.45 -49.92
N ILE A 311 27.57 6.57 -49.08
CA ILE A 311 28.47 5.41 -49.38
C ILE A 311 29.97 5.72 -49.76
N PRO A 312 30.99 4.82 -49.57
CA PRO A 312 31.09 3.46 -48.97
C PRO A 312 32.17 3.22 -47.86
N LYS A 313 32.09 2.01 -47.28
CA LYS A 313 32.99 1.32 -46.31
C LYS A 313 34.42 1.03 -46.82
N PRO A 314 35.36 0.64 -45.92
CA PRO A 314 35.78 -0.79 -45.78
C PRO A 314 35.88 -1.26 -44.31
N GLU A 315 35.43 -2.49 -43.94
CA GLU A 315 36.23 -3.73 -43.64
C GLU A 315 37.39 -3.54 -42.64
N LYS A 316 37.68 -4.35 -41.60
CA LYS A 316 37.30 -5.67 -41.05
C LYS A 316 38.01 -5.81 -39.67
N SER A 317 37.33 -6.29 -38.61
CA SER A 317 37.73 -7.18 -37.47
C SER A 317 39.11 -7.05 -36.73
N PRO A 318 39.36 -7.72 -35.56
CA PRO A 318 38.49 -8.35 -34.56
C PRO A 318 38.79 -7.92 -33.09
N THR A 319 37.95 -8.42 -32.18
CA THR A 319 38.06 -8.46 -30.71
C THR A 319 39.42 -8.92 -30.18
N PRO A 320 39.77 -8.56 -28.92
CA PRO A 320 39.78 -9.61 -27.89
C PRO A 320 39.26 -9.16 -26.52
N THR A 321 38.53 -10.06 -25.86
CA THR A 321 38.32 -10.07 -24.40
C THR A 321 39.62 -10.38 -23.65
N PRO A 322 39.77 -9.88 -22.41
CA PRO A 322 40.04 -10.81 -21.32
C PRO A 322 39.26 -10.54 -20.02
N LYS A 323 38.71 -11.65 -19.51
CA LYS A 323 38.64 -12.15 -18.13
C LYS A 323 38.77 -11.19 -16.93
N LYS A 324 37.73 -11.26 -16.08
CA LYS A 324 37.71 -11.42 -14.61
C LYS A 324 38.92 -10.91 -13.81
N GLU A 325 38.66 -9.94 -12.94
CA GLU A 325 39.24 -9.89 -11.60
C GLU A 325 38.14 -9.68 -10.55
N VAL A 326 38.32 -10.40 -9.45
CA VAL A 326 37.50 -10.44 -8.25
C VAL A 326 38.16 -9.48 -7.28
N ASP A 327 37.43 -8.48 -6.78
CA ASP A 327 37.81 -7.78 -5.57
C ASP A 327 36.69 -7.84 -4.54
N LYS A 328 37.03 -8.51 -3.44
CA LYS A 328 36.36 -8.41 -2.15
C LYS A 328 36.68 -7.04 -1.56
N SER A 329 35.67 -6.21 -1.32
CA SER A 329 35.72 -5.27 -0.20
C SER A 329 34.40 -5.35 0.56
N GLY A 330 34.46 -5.94 1.75
CA GLY A 330 33.36 -5.90 2.71
C GLY A 330 33.11 -4.45 3.13
N SER A 331 31.88 -4.01 2.96
CA SER A 331 31.31 -2.90 3.70
C SER A 331 30.02 -3.45 4.28
N GLU A 332 30.05 -3.79 5.56
CA GLU A 332 28.85 -4.08 6.34
C GLU A 332 28.07 -2.76 6.47
N ALA A 333 27.33 -2.41 5.44
CA ALA A 333 26.28 -1.42 5.51
C ALA A 333 25.11 -2.07 6.26
N MET A 334 24.81 -1.58 7.47
CA MET A 334 23.63 -2.01 8.21
C MET A 334 22.41 -1.88 7.30
N THR A 335 21.72 -3.00 7.10
CA THR A 335 20.50 -3.01 6.32
C THR A 335 19.37 -2.40 7.16
N LEU A 336 18.37 -1.80 6.52
CA LEU A 336 17.18 -1.30 7.24
C LEU A 336 16.46 -2.43 8.00
N SER A 337 16.66 -3.70 7.63
CA SER A 337 16.25 -4.90 8.38
C SER A 337 16.99 -5.03 9.73
N ASP A 338 18.27 -4.65 9.81
CA ASP A 338 19.03 -4.60 11.06
C ASP A 338 18.62 -3.39 11.92
N PHE A 339 18.23 -2.29 11.28
CA PHE A 339 17.68 -1.09 11.93
C PHE A 339 16.24 -1.28 12.45
N MET A 340 15.42 -2.05 11.73
CA MET A 340 14.01 -2.35 12.05
C MET A 340 13.85 -3.63 12.88
N GLY A 341 14.93 -4.40 13.11
CA GLY A 341 14.90 -5.60 13.93
C GLY A 341 14.09 -6.76 13.32
N TRP A 342 14.09 -6.93 11.99
CA TRP A 342 13.29 -7.95 11.30
C TRP A 342 13.99 -9.32 11.16
N ASN A 343 15.11 -9.55 11.85
CA ASN A 343 15.79 -10.85 11.82
C ASN A 343 14.98 -11.91 12.58
N ASN A 344 14.37 -12.84 11.85
CA ASN A 344 13.85 -14.09 12.37
C ASN A 344 15.01 -15.00 12.82
N ASN A 345 15.49 -14.81 14.05
CA ASN A 345 16.26 -15.84 14.73
C ASN A 345 15.41 -16.45 15.85
N GLN A 346 15.05 -17.69 15.60
CA GLN A 346 14.36 -18.60 16.49
C GLN A 346 15.33 -19.04 17.61
N GLY A 347 14.95 -18.84 18.88
CA GLY A 347 15.77 -19.32 20.00
C GLY A 347 15.42 -18.72 21.37
N ASP A 348 14.70 -19.53 22.14
CA ASP A 348 14.59 -19.62 23.61
C ASP A 348 13.90 -18.56 24.48
N SER A 349 13.07 -19.14 25.35
CA SER A 349 12.32 -18.63 26.48
C SER A 349 13.19 -18.02 27.57
N ASP A 350 12.73 -16.93 28.18
CA ASP A 350 12.53 -16.94 29.64
C ASP A 350 11.64 -15.80 30.13
N ALA A 351 10.88 -16.13 31.18
CA ALA A 351 9.87 -15.30 31.81
C ALA A 351 10.48 -14.13 32.61
N LYS A 352 9.79 -12.98 32.64
CA LYS A 352 9.70 -12.12 33.83
C LYS A 352 8.51 -11.16 33.77
N LYS A 353 7.72 -11.22 34.85
CA LYS A 353 6.66 -10.27 35.25
C LYS A 353 7.27 -8.93 35.66
N GLU A 354 6.48 -7.86 35.48
CA GLU A 354 6.30 -6.65 36.32
C GLU A 354 6.07 -5.42 35.42
N ALA A 355 5.38 -4.35 35.78
CA ALA A 355 4.31 -4.02 36.72
C ALA A 355 3.81 -2.64 36.23
N PHE A 356 2.52 -2.37 36.36
CA PHE A 356 1.92 -1.08 35.98
C PHE A 356 2.49 0.05 36.87
N ALA A 357 3.01 1.09 36.25
CA ALA A 357 3.24 2.38 36.87
C ALA A 357 2.65 3.47 35.97
N ASP A 358 1.67 4.16 36.55
CA ASP A 358 1.01 5.36 36.09
C ASP A 358 1.99 6.55 36.25
N SER A 359 2.18 7.38 35.23
CA SER A 359 2.60 8.78 35.40
C SER A 359 2.42 9.55 34.10
N ASP A 360 1.60 10.61 34.19
CA ASP A 360 1.77 11.85 33.46
C ASP A 360 3.26 12.21 33.35
N ASP A 361 3.78 12.28 32.13
CA ASP A 361 4.92 13.10 31.70
C ASP A 361 5.19 12.85 30.21
N PHE A 362 4.47 13.56 29.32
CA PHE A 362 4.69 13.48 27.86
C PHE A 362 4.91 14.83 27.18
N TYR A 363 5.32 15.85 27.94
CA TYR A 363 5.80 17.12 27.40
C TYR A 363 7.11 17.53 28.06
N LYS A 364 8.20 16.85 27.68
CA LYS A 364 9.60 17.35 27.67
C LYS A 364 10.52 16.20 27.22
N ASP A 365 11.03 16.31 26.01
CA ASP A 365 12.40 15.90 25.59
C ASP A 365 12.45 15.78 24.06
N ILE A 366 12.41 16.93 23.39
CA ILE A 366 12.93 17.08 22.03
C ILE A 366 14.34 17.65 22.18
N ASP A 367 15.26 16.86 22.69
CA ASP A 367 16.70 17.04 22.43
C ASP A 367 17.49 15.83 22.94
N ASN A 368 17.72 14.83 22.09
CA ASN A 368 18.93 14.00 22.09
C ASN A 368 18.83 12.90 21.02
N GLY A 369 19.72 12.96 20.03
CA GLY A 369 19.80 12.02 18.91
C GLY A 369 20.29 10.62 19.27
N LYS A 370 19.45 9.81 19.92
CA LYS A 370 19.64 8.34 20.03
C LYS A 370 18.35 7.58 19.72
N PRO A 371 18.41 6.46 18.98
CA PRO A 371 17.22 5.70 18.63
C PRO A 371 16.67 4.97 19.86
N GLN A 372 15.47 5.35 20.29
CA GLN A 372 14.67 4.60 21.26
C GLN A 372 13.87 3.50 20.55
N LYS A 373 13.93 2.29 21.12
CA LYS A 373 13.37 1.04 20.62
C LYS A 373 11.83 1.08 20.74
N LEU A 374 11.10 0.85 19.65
CA LEU A 374 9.63 0.80 19.61
C LEU A 374 9.12 -0.65 19.68
N PRO A 375 7.91 -0.90 20.24
CA PRO A 375 7.31 -2.23 20.33
C PRO A 375 6.79 -2.75 18.97
N ASN A 376 6.80 -4.09 18.82
CA ASN A 376 6.41 -4.82 17.62
C ASN A 376 4.98 -4.53 17.14
N VAL A 377 4.82 -4.24 15.84
CA VAL A 377 3.53 -4.25 15.16
C VAL A 377 3.23 -5.70 14.76
N VAL A 378 2.26 -6.31 15.43
CA VAL A 378 1.72 -7.62 15.06
C VAL A 378 0.78 -7.40 13.87
N THR A 379 1.13 -7.93 12.70
CA THR A 379 0.14 -8.18 11.65
C THR A 379 -0.58 -9.48 12.02
N ASP A 380 -1.82 -9.37 12.50
CA ASP A 380 -2.62 -10.56 12.75
C ASP A 380 -2.76 -11.36 11.45
N LYS A 381 -2.34 -12.63 11.51
CA LYS A 381 -2.66 -13.61 10.48
C LYS A 381 -4.18 -13.74 10.44
N LYS A 382 -4.78 -13.58 9.25
CA LYS A 382 -6.19 -13.96 9.01
C LYS A 382 -6.41 -15.36 9.58
N VAL A 383 -7.27 -15.47 10.59
CA VAL A 383 -7.75 -16.74 11.12
C VAL A 383 -8.59 -17.39 10.02
N SER A 384 -8.08 -18.48 9.47
CA SER A 384 -8.83 -19.39 8.60
C SER A 384 -9.94 -20.05 9.43
N TYR A 385 -11.13 -20.19 8.85
CA TYR A 385 -12.32 -20.83 9.43
C TYR A 385 -12.06 -22.25 9.99
N LEU A 386 -10.93 -22.88 9.63
CA LEU A 386 -10.48 -24.16 10.17
C LEU A 386 -9.98 -24.12 11.63
N GLU A 387 -9.67 -22.96 12.21
CA GLU A 387 -9.23 -22.88 13.62
C GLU A 387 -10.39 -22.78 14.63
N THR A 388 -11.62 -22.51 14.18
CA THR A 388 -12.77 -22.29 15.10
C THR A 388 -13.61 -23.54 15.37
N LEU A 389 -13.22 -24.72 14.86
CA LEU A 389 -13.97 -25.98 15.06
C LEU A 389 -13.25 -27.03 15.93
N GLY A 390 -12.14 -26.65 16.55
CA GLY A 390 -11.35 -27.54 17.41
C GLY A 390 -11.61 -27.38 18.91
N GLY A 391 -12.74 -27.89 19.42
CA GLY A 391 -12.82 -28.33 20.82
C GLY A 391 -13.72 -27.53 21.76
N MET A 392 -15.03 -27.80 21.74
CA MET A 392 -15.89 -27.64 22.91
C MET A 392 -16.66 -28.94 23.13
N ARG A 393 -16.14 -29.82 23.99
CA ARG A 393 -16.92 -30.92 24.58
C ARG A 393 -17.83 -30.31 25.64
N SER A 394 -19.15 -30.41 25.44
CA SER A 394 -20.16 -30.07 26.44
C SER A 394 -20.05 -31.00 27.67
N PRO A 395 -20.37 -30.53 28.90
CA PRO A 395 -20.37 -31.37 30.08
C PRO A 395 -21.59 -32.29 30.11
N THR A 396 -21.37 -33.59 30.27
CA THR A 396 -22.41 -34.59 30.50
C THR A 396 -23.10 -34.35 31.85
N SER A 397 -24.43 -34.26 31.85
CA SER A 397 -25.27 -34.24 33.06
C SER A 397 -25.12 -35.54 33.84
N ARG A 398 -24.72 -35.47 35.11
CA ARG A 398 -24.79 -36.60 36.04
C ARG A 398 -26.20 -36.65 36.66
N HIS A 399 -26.87 -37.78 36.45
CA HIS A 399 -27.76 -38.37 37.44
C HIS A 399 -27.02 -39.49 38.15
#